data_AF-A0A4Q3RZS5-F1
#
_entry.id   AF-A0A4Q3RZS5-F1
#
_cell.length_a   1.000
_cell.length_b   1.000
_cell.length_c   1.000
_cell.angle_alpha   90.00
_cell.angle_beta   90.00
_cell.angle_gamma   90.00
#
_symmetry.space_group_name_H-M   'P 1'
#
loop_
_entity.id
_entity.type
_entity.pdbx_description
1 polymer ?
#
loop_
_entity_poly.entity_id
_entity_poly.type
_entity_poly.pdbx_seq_one_letter_code
_entity_poly.pdbx_strand_id
1 'polypeptide(L)'
;MSLSRVSSGDTLGFVLNNPYEIPVFFTVFNGRQVIATGSKADKTILWTKHMKDRRQMYKVKWQYYWAGEEHSKEGVIGLLYKLLNIKIENDPNVFPGQKDSIKIDVTDYLGRPASDVNLTAVSYNNQFKKDIRVKDPPYLVKYKSKKYIERDGFEADEPDERILAEKYLLRNHIAWKDKFGLDTMEYYKLLLPPNKFYDAVRPISNIIPQISVNVVDRAVPQEIYLLYVNRQLVYYNGATDRAKYAFEVYPENVQLGIRLRNKFIQIDS
;
A
#
# COMPACT_ATOMS: atom_id res chain seq x y z
N MET A 1 15.28 0.14 14.21
CA MET A 1 14.20 0.22 15.21
C MET A 1 12.99 -0.59 14.75
N SER A 2 12.50 -1.51 15.59
CA SER A 2 11.29 -2.32 15.32
C SER A 2 10.35 -2.38 16.53
N LEU A 3 9.06 -2.55 16.27
CA LEU A 3 8.01 -2.71 17.28
C LEU A 3 7.56 -4.18 17.31
N SER A 4 7.57 -4.79 18.49
CA SER A 4 6.92 -6.09 18.74
C SER A 4 5.80 -5.94 19.76
N ARG A 5 4.73 -6.71 19.60
CA ARG A 5 3.58 -6.68 20.52
C ARG A 5 3.84 -7.57 21.72
N VAL A 6 3.44 -7.11 22.90
CA VAL A 6 3.26 -7.93 24.11
C VAL A 6 1.78 -8.22 24.28
N SER A 7 1.43 -9.50 24.44
CA SER A 7 0.04 -9.93 24.67
C SER A 7 0.06 -11.18 25.54
N SER A 8 -0.23 -11.03 26.84
CA SER A 8 -0.25 -12.13 27.80
C SER A 8 -1.40 -11.94 28.79
N GLY A 9 -2.28 -12.93 28.92
CA GLY A 9 -3.48 -12.81 29.75
C GLY A 9 -4.32 -11.59 29.35
N ASP A 10 -4.61 -10.72 30.30
CA ASP A 10 -5.31 -9.46 30.09
C ASP A 10 -4.37 -8.27 29.82
N THR A 11 -3.07 -8.51 29.68
CA THR A 11 -2.06 -7.47 29.48
C THR A 11 -1.70 -7.30 28.01
N LEU A 12 -1.85 -6.06 27.53
CA LEU A 12 -1.43 -5.62 26.20
C LEU A 12 -0.27 -4.66 26.31
N GLY A 13 0.67 -4.73 25.37
CA GLY A 13 1.78 -3.79 25.33
C GLY A 13 2.57 -3.86 24.03
N PHE A 14 3.72 -3.20 24.06
CA PHE A 14 4.71 -3.29 23.01
C PHE A 14 6.12 -3.22 23.59
N VAL A 15 7.06 -3.74 22.81
CA VAL A 15 8.49 -3.57 22.98
C VAL A 15 9.04 -2.87 21.73
N LEU A 16 9.72 -1.76 21.92
CA LEU A 16 10.57 -1.17 20.88
C LEU A 16 11.99 -1.68 21.06
N ASN A 17 12.53 -2.30 20.01
CA ASN A 17 13.94 -2.67 19.92
C ASN A 17 14.74 -1.50 19.34
N ASN A 18 15.58 -0.91 20.19
CA ASN A 18 16.41 0.25 19.93
C ASN A 18 17.89 -0.13 20.07
N PRO A 19 18.47 -0.88 19.10
CA PRO A 19 19.81 -1.46 19.24
C PRO A 19 20.93 -0.42 19.37
N TYR A 20 20.67 0.84 18.99
CA TYR A 20 21.65 1.93 19.02
C TYR A 20 21.46 2.88 20.21
N GLU A 21 20.51 2.58 21.10
CA GLU A 21 20.25 3.37 22.31
C GLU A 21 20.05 4.87 22.03
N ILE A 22 19.44 5.19 20.89
CA ILE A 22 19.15 6.57 20.50
C ILE A 22 17.87 7.07 21.18
N PRO A 23 17.74 8.36 21.46
CA PRO A 23 16.51 8.91 22.04
C PRO A 23 15.30 8.64 21.16
N VAL A 24 14.30 7.97 21.72
CA VAL A 24 13.02 7.65 21.08
C VAL A 24 11.90 8.28 21.85
N PHE A 25 11.06 9.04 21.15
CA PHE A 25 9.80 9.54 21.70
C PHE A 25 8.67 8.65 21.18
N PHE A 26 7.81 8.16 22.07
CA PHE A 26 6.63 7.39 21.68
C PHE A 26 5.36 7.99 22.28
N THR A 27 4.25 7.82 21.56
CA THR A 27 2.91 8.19 22.00
C THR A 27 1.94 7.05 21.70
N VAL A 28 1.14 6.68 22.69
CA VAL A 28 0.10 5.66 22.59
C VAL A 28 -1.27 6.31 22.56
N PHE A 29 -2.07 5.95 21.57
CA PHE A 29 -3.36 6.54 21.28
C PHE A 29 -4.51 5.55 21.41
N ASN A 30 -5.62 6.02 21.96
CA ASN A 30 -6.93 5.38 21.94
C ASN A 30 -7.90 6.27 21.15
N GLY A 31 -7.89 6.14 19.83
CA GLY A 31 -8.53 7.12 18.94
C GLY A 31 -7.89 8.49 19.11
N ARG A 32 -8.67 9.49 19.48
CA ARG A 32 -8.20 10.88 19.66
C ARG A 32 -7.46 11.14 20.97
N GLN A 33 -7.51 10.19 21.92
CA GLN A 33 -6.95 10.37 23.25
C GLN A 33 -5.53 9.82 23.33
N VAL A 34 -4.59 10.62 23.81
CA VAL A 34 -3.26 10.16 24.24
C VAL A 34 -3.43 9.47 25.58
N ILE A 35 -3.04 8.20 25.66
CA ILE A 35 -3.14 7.41 26.89
C ILE A 35 -1.78 7.14 27.55
N ALA A 36 -0.69 7.34 26.81
CA ALA A 36 0.67 7.31 27.33
C ALA A 36 1.63 8.03 26.37
N THR A 37 2.69 8.60 26.93
CA THR A 37 3.85 9.11 26.21
C THR A 37 5.11 8.65 26.92
N GLY A 38 6.25 8.70 26.22
CA GLY A 38 7.54 8.50 26.83
C GLY A 38 8.67 8.96 25.93
N SER A 39 9.81 9.24 26.55
CA SER A 39 11.07 9.50 25.88
C SER A 39 12.15 8.68 26.57
N LYS A 40 12.79 7.77 25.84
CA LYS A 40 13.81 6.85 26.37
C LYS A 40 14.87 6.56 25.33
N ALA A 41 16.09 6.34 25.81
CA ALA A 41 17.23 5.90 25.01
C ALA A 41 17.59 4.43 25.28
N ASP A 42 16.82 3.71 26.09
CA ASP A 42 17.11 2.32 26.44
C ASP A 42 17.15 1.41 25.21
N LYS A 43 17.98 0.36 25.26
CA LYS A 43 18.06 -0.69 24.22
C LYS A 43 16.72 -1.34 23.92
N THR A 44 15.89 -1.45 24.96
CA THR A 44 14.56 -2.04 24.90
C THR A 44 13.58 -1.16 25.68
N ILE A 45 12.55 -0.66 25.01
CA ILE A 45 11.53 0.18 25.64
C ILE A 45 10.23 -0.63 25.72
N LEU A 46 9.82 -0.97 26.93
CA LEU A 46 8.59 -1.72 27.22
C LEU A 46 7.48 -0.77 27.71
N TRP A 47 6.29 -0.93 27.15
CA TRP A 47 5.06 -0.35 27.68
C TRP A 47 3.97 -1.42 27.73
N THR A 48 3.27 -1.51 28.86
CA THR A 48 2.17 -2.46 29.06
C THR A 48 0.98 -1.82 29.77
N LYS A 49 -0.20 -2.42 29.60
CA LYS A 49 -1.46 -1.99 30.22
C LYS A 49 -2.42 -3.17 30.36
N HIS A 50 -3.08 -3.27 31.51
CA HIS A 50 -4.23 -4.18 31.70
C HIS A 50 -5.43 -3.72 30.87
N MET A 51 -6.06 -4.68 30.19
CA MET A 51 -7.14 -4.45 29.24
C MET A 51 -8.50 -4.82 29.82
N LYS A 52 -9.40 -3.83 29.87
CA LYS A 52 -10.82 -4.07 30.22
C LYS A 52 -11.61 -4.61 29.03
N ASP A 53 -11.44 -4.05 27.83
CA ASP A 53 -12.04 -4.55 26.60
C ASP A 53 -10.97 -5.27 25.75
N ARG A 54 -11.04 -6.60 25.69
CA ARG A 54 -10.14 -7.43 24.87
C ARG A 54 -10.18 -7.14 23.38
N ARG A 55 -11.24 -6.51 22.87
CA ARG A 55 -11.37 -6.12 21.45
C ARG A 55 -10.80 -4.75 21.16
N GLN A 56 -10.32 -4.02 22.17
CA GLN A 56 -9.74 -2.70 21.98
C GLN A 56 -8.31 -2.82 21.43
N MET A 57 -7.98 -1.91 20.51
CA MET A 57 -6.64 -1.73 20.00
C MET A 57 -6.15 -0.31 20.27
N TYR A 58 -4.84 -0.13 20.28
CA TYR A 58 -4.18 1.16 20.38
C TYR A 58 -3.25 1.37 19.20
N LYS A 59 -3.14 2.63 18.76
CA LYS A 59 -2.12 3.06 17.82
C LYS A 59 -0.92 3.56 18.61
N VAL A 60 0.27 3.19 18.18
CA VAL A 60 1.54 3.64 18.75
C VAL A 60 2.26 4.39 17.65
N LYS A 61 2.60 5.66 17.89
CA LYS A 61 3.54 6.40 17.03
C LYS A 61 4.86 6.54 17.80
N TRP A 62 5.98 6.37 17.12
CA TRP A 62 7.29 6.64 17.71
C TRP A 62 8.19 7.32 16.69
N GLN A 63 9.01 8.23 17.20
CA GLN A 63 9.91 9.05 16.40
C GLN A 63 11.30 9.11 17.02
N TYR A 64 12.31 9.22 16.17
CA TYR A 64 13.71 9.30 16.55
C TYR A 64 14.50 10.02 15.46
N TYR A 65 15.61 10.66 15.86
CA TYR A 65 16.56 11.26 14.93
C TYR A 65 17.73 10.32 14.70
N TRP A 66 18.11 10.12 13.44
CA TRP A 66 19.27 9.32 13.06
C TRP A 66 19.91 9.88 11.80
N ALA A 67 21.24 9.99 11.78
CA ALA A 67 22.01 10.50 10.64
C ALA A 67 21.53 11.86 10.06
N GLY A 68 20.99 12.74 10.91
CA GLY A 68 20.49 14.06 10.51
C GLY A 68 19.04 14.06 9.99
N GLU A 69 18.38 12.91 9.95
CA GLU A 69 16.99 12.77 9.50
C GLU A 69 16.07 12.39 10.66
N GLU A 70 14.85 12.93 10.64
CA GLU A 70 13.78 12.51 11.53
C GLU A 70 13.08 11.29 10.93
N HIS A 71 12.95 10.23 11.72
CA HIS A 71 12.17 9.06 11.35
C HIS A 71 10.94 8.99 12.24
N SER A 72 9.76 9.01 11.62
CA SER A 72 8.48 8.76 12.27
C SER A 72 7.91 7.42 11.80
N LYS A 73 7.43 6.60 12.74
CA LYS A 73 6.83 5.30 12.45
C LYS A 73 5.59 5.09 13.29
N GLU A 74 4.71 4.24 12.80
CA GLU A 74 3.50 3.87 13.50
C GLU A 74 3.20 2.37 13.45
N GLY A 75 2.40 1.94 14.41
CA GLY A 75 1.96 0.55 14.53
C GLY A 75 0.67 0.46 15.33
N VAL A 76 0.03 -0.70 15.27
CA VAL A 76 -1.20 -0.98 16.01
C VAL A 76 -0.97 -2.20 16.88
N ILE A 77 -1.41 -2.11 18.13
CA ILE A 77 -1.36 -3.20 19.11
C ILE A 77 -2.76 -3.53 19.60
N GLY A 78 -3.06 -4.82 19.68
CA GLY A 78 -4.32 -5.36 20.20
C GLY A 78 -4.08 -6.72 20.82
N LEU A 79 -4.83 -7.05 21.87
CA LEU A 79 -4.68 -8.28 22.64
C LEU A 79 -5.06 -9.50 21.78
N LEU A 80 -4.20 -10.52 21.74
CA LEU A 80 -4.44 -11.76 21.00
C LEU A 80 -5.44 -12.70 21.71
N TYR A 81 -6.61 -12.19 22.07
CA TYR A 81 -7.59 -12.86 22.94
C TYR A 81 -8.28 -14.10 22.36
N LYS A 82 -7.91 -14.50 21.13
CA LYS A 82 -8.39 -15.73 20.48
C LYS A 82 -7.25 -16.68 20.12
N LEU A 83 -6.02 -16.34 20.49
CA LEU A 83 -4.91 -17.25 20.32
C LEU A 83 -5.08 -18.39 21.31
N LEU A 84 -4.91 -19.62 20.82
CA LEU A 84 -4.93 -20.82 21.62
C LEU A 84 -3.50 -21.24 21.90
N ASN A 85 -3.25 -21.71 23.12
CA ASN A 85 -2.01 -22.36 23.49
C ASN A 85 -2.25 -23.87 23.42
N ILE A 86 -1.52 -24.54 22.54
CA ILE A 86 -1.62 -25.99 22.32
C ILE A 86 -0.34 -26.62 22.84
N LYS A 87 -0.47 -27.50 23.84
CA LYS A 87 0.61 -28.33 24.35
C LYS A 87 0.32 -29.77 23.95
N ILE A 88 1.28 -30.40 23.28
CA ILE A 88 1.19 -31.79 22.84
C ILE A 88 2.17 -32.59 23.69
N GLU A 89 1.67 -33.62 24.36
CA GLU A 89 2.45 -34.58 25.13
C GLU A 89 2.31 -35.94 24.44
N ASN A 90 3.41 -36.45 23.90
CA ASN A 90 3.50 -37.76 23.24
C ASN A 90 4.86 -38.40 23.51
N ASP A 91 4.96 -39.73 23.34
CA ASP A 91 6.24 -40.42 23.41
C ASP A 91 7.10 -39.97 22.21
N PRO A 92 8.35 -39.49 22.41
CA PRO A 92 9.24 -39.16 21.31
C PRO A 92 9.62 -40.37 20.44
N ASN A 93 9.51 -41.59 20.98
CA ASN A 93 9.91 -42.83 20.31
C ASN A 93 8.70 -43.75 20.09
N VAL A 94 8.19 -43.78 18.86
CA VAL A 94 7.06 -44.62 18.47
C VAL A 94 7.50 -45.61 17.40
N PHE A 95 7.28 -46.91 17.61
CA PHE A 95 7.66 -47.95 16.65
C PHE A 95 6.56 -48.24 15.61
N PRO A 96 6.92 -48.70 14.40
CA PRO A 96 5.93 -49.11 13.41
C PRO A 96 4.99 -50.20 13.96
N GLY A 97 3.68 -49.96 13.91
CA GLY A 97 2.65 -50.88 14.42
C GLY A 97 2.30 -50.71 15.90
N GLN A 98 3.02 -49.87 16.64
CA GLN A 98 2.68 -49.53 18.02
C GLN A 98 1.44 -48.65 18.09
N LYS A 99 0.51 -48.98 18.99
CA LYS A 99 -0.56 -48.07 19.40
C LYS A 99 0.00 -47.11 20.44
N ASP A 100 -0.16 -45.82 20.21
CA ASP A 100 0.28 -44.77 21.13
C ASP A 100 -0.89 -43.82 21.42
N SER A 101 -0.82 -43.12 22.55
CA SER A 101 -1.79 -42.11 22.97
C SER A 101 -1.14 -40.73 22.94
N ILE A 102 -1.76 -39.81 22.22
CA ILE A 102 -1.34 -38.40 22.21
C ILE A 102 -2.27 -37.64 23.14
N LYS A 103 -1.68 -36.96 24.12
CA LYS A 103 -2.42 -36.04 24.98
C LYS A 103 -2.23 -34.62 24.46
N ILE A 104 -3.34 -33.92 24.26
CA ILE A 104 -3.35 -32.54 23.75
C ILE A 104 -4.08 -31.67 24.77
N ASP A 105 -3.34 -30.75 25.38
CA ASP A 105 -3.88 -29.76 26.28
C ASP A 105 -4.04 -28.44 25.52
N VAL A 106 -5.27 -27.96 25.39
CA VAL A 106 -5.60 -26.71 24.69
C VAL A 106 -6.16 -25.70 25.67
N THR A 107 -5.51 -24.55 25.77
CA THR A 107 -5.93 -23.45 26.63
C THR A 107 -6.12 -22.15 25.85
N ASP A 108 -7.00 -21.30 26.35
CA ASP A 108 -7.18 -19.95 25.83
C ASP A 108 -6.03 -19.01 26.27
N TYR A 109 -6.08 -17.77 25.82
CA TYR A 109 -5.10 -16.74 26.15
C TYR A 109 -5.02 -16.38 27.65
N LEU A 110 -5.97 -16.85 28.48
CA LEU A 110 -6.00 -16.70 29.94
C LEU A 110 -5.57 -17.99 30.66
N GLY A 111 -5.18 -19.04 29.93
CA GLY A 111 -4.78 -20.34 30.49
C GLY A 111 -5.95 -21.24 30.88
N ARG A 112 -7.17 -20.93 30.47
CA ARG A 112 -8.36 -21.73 30.77
C ARG A 112 -8.55 -22.80 29.69
N PRO A 113 -9.06 -24.00 30.01
CA PRO A 113 -9.37 -25.01 29.00
C PRO A 113 -10.29 -24.45 27.91
N ALA A 114 -9.91 -24.64 26.64
CA ALA A 114 -10.71 -24.21 25.50
C ALA A 114 -11.62 -25.35 25.04
N SER A 115 -12.94 -25.16 25.08
CA SER A 115 -13.91 -26.14 24.58
C SER A 115 -14.09 -26.03 23.06
N ASP A 116 -14.53 -27.13 22.44
CA ASP A 116 -15.00 -27.17 21.05
C ASP A 116 -13.97 -26.70 19.99
N VAL A 117 -12.68 -26.88 20.28
CA VAL A 117 -11.60 -26.53 19.36
C VAL A 117 -11.45 -27.61 18.28
N ASN A 118 -11.61 -27.21 17.02
CA ASN A 118 -11.29 -28.08 15.90
C ASN A 118 -9.78 -28.07 15.61
N LEU A 119 -9.09 -29.12 16.06
CA LEU A 119 -7.65 -29.28 15.86
C LEU A 119 -7.27 -29.81 14.47
N THR A 120 -8.20 -30.36 13.69
CA THR A 120 -7.86 -31.02 12.41
C THR A 120 -7.51 -30.04 11.30
N ALA A 121 -7.95 -28.78 11.39
CA ALA A 121 -7.81 -27.78 10.32
C ALA A 121 -6.34 -27.41 9.98
N VAL A 122 -5.40 -27.63 10.90
CA VAL A 122 -3.96 -27.34 10.71
C VAL A 122 -3.08 -28.45 11.32
N SER A 123 -3.59 -29.67 11.39
CA SER A 123 -2.82 -30.81 11.90
C SER A 123 -2.05 -31.51 10.79
N TYR A 124 -0.77 -31.77 11.02
CA TYR A 124 0.09 -32.53 10.11
C TYR A 124 1.09 -33.36 10.90
N ASN A 125 1.53 -34.47 10.32
CA ASN A 125 2.62 -35.26 10.88
C ASN A 125 3.97 -34.80 10.29
N ASN A 126 5.08 -35.28 10.87
CA ASN A 126 6.43 -34.87 10.47
C ASN A 126 6.80 -35.28 9.03
N GLN A 127 6.08 -36.22 8.39
CA GLN A 127 6.32 -36.66 7.01
C GLN A 127 5.99 -35.55 6.01
N PHE A 128 4.98 -34.73 6.29
CA PHE A 128 4.54 -33.63 5.43
C PHE A 128 5.26 -32.30 5.71
N LYS A 129 6.29 -32.29 6.57
CA LYS A 129 6.99 -31.06 6.99
C LYS A 129 7.51 -30.22 5.82
N LYS A 130 7.92 -30.88 4.73
CA LYS A 130 8.46 -30.21 3.52
C LYS A 130 7.37 -29.59 2.65
N ASP A 131 6.13 -30.07 2.74
CA ASP A 131 5.01 -29.63 1.90
C ASP A 131 4.22 -28.46 2.50
N ILE A 132 4.51 -28.12 3.76
CA ILE A 132 3.81 -27.06 4.50
C ILE A 132 4.33 -25.69 4.12
N ARG A 133 3.48 -24.92 3.44
CA ARG A 133 3.77 -23.54 3.03
C ARG A 133 3.33 -22.50 4.07
N VAL A 134 2.39 -22.85 4.94
CA VAL A 134 1.85 -21.95 5.98
C VAL A 134 1.99 -22.68 7.32
N LYS A 135 2.98 -22.28 8.11
CA LYS A 135 3.24 -22.90 9.43
C LYS A 135 2.17 -22.56 10.45
N ASP A 136 1.70 -21.30 10.44
CA ASP A 136 0.71 -20.80 11.38
C ASP A 136 -0.46 -20.14 10.64
N PRO A 137 -1.71 -20.44 11.00
CA PRO A 137 -2.86 -19.78 10.40
C PRO A 137 -2.84 -18.28 10.74
N PRO A 138 -3.32 -17.41 9.83
CA PRO A 138 -3.38 -15.99 10.10
C PRO A 138 -4.35 -15.69 11.26
N TYR A 139 -4.03 -14.65 12.04
CA TYR A 139 -4.87 -14.20 13.14
C TYR A 139 -6.04 -13.32 12.63
N LEU A 140 -7.19 -13.92 12.33
CA LEU A 140 -8.31 -13.29 11.62
C LEU A 140 -9.35 -12.57 12.50
N VAL A 141 -8.91 -11.85 13.53
CA VAL A 141 -9.83 -11.19 14.46
C VAL A 141 -10.04 -9.71 14.13
N LYS A 142 -11.31 -9.29 14.18
CA LYS A 142 -11.69 -7.87 14.11
C LYS A 142 -11.55 -7.21 15.48
N TYR A 143 -10.84 -6.09 15.52
CA TYR A 143 -10.73 -5.21 16.68
C TYR A 143 -11.66 -3.99 16.52
N LYS A 144 -12.03 -3.39 17.65
CA LYS A 144 -12.70 -2.10 17.68
C LYS A 144 -11.62 -1.02 17.61
N SER A 145 -11.63 -0.24 16.54
CA SER A 145 -10.83 0.97 16.41
C SER A 145 -11.69 2.20 16.67
N LYS A 146 -11.12 3.19 17.35
CA LYS A 146 -11.68 4.55 17.35
C LYS A 146 -11.02 5.32 16.20
N LYS A 147 -11.77 6.21 15.55
CA LYS A 147 -11.19 7.13 14.56
C LYS A 147 -10.11 7.98 15.22
N TYR A 148 -8.94 8.00 14.62
CA TYR A 148 -7.84 8.90 15.01
C TYR A 148 -8.11 10.29 14.41
N ILE A 149 -7.53 11.34 14.99
CA ILE A 149 -7.47 12.63 14.29
C ILE A 149 -6.34 12.48 13.27
N GLU A 150 -6.70 12.37 12.00
CA GLU A 150 -5.78 12.72 10.93
C GLU A 150 -5.73 14.26 10.94
N ARG A 151 -4.56 14.84 11.21
CA ARG A 151 -4.39 16.29 11.04
C ARG A 151 -4.16 16.51 9.54
N ASP A 152 -5.26 16.71 8.81
CA ASP A 152 -5.22 17.12 7.41
C ASP A 152 -4.22 18.27 7.24
N GLY A 153 -3.20 18.06 6.40
CA GLY A 153 -2.15 19.05 6.10
C GLY A 153 -0.86 18.98 6.93
N PHE A 154 -0.75 18.11 7.94
CA PHE A 154 0.49 17.93 8.73
C PHE A 154 1.02 16.49 8.79
N GLU A 155 0.18 15.50 8.46
CA GLU A 155 0.63 14.12 8.25
C GLU A 155 0.79 13.92 6.74
N ALA A 156 1.94 14.33 6.21
CA ALA A 156 2.33 14.02 4.84
C ALA A 156 2.79 12.56 4.77
N ASP A 157 1.85 11.62 4.96
CA ASP A 157 1.99 10.38 4.20
C ASP A 157 1.77 10.82 2.76
N GLU A 158 2.84 10.97 1.97
CA GLU A 158 2.72 11.13 0.52
C GLU A 158 1.76 10.03 0.06
N PRO A 159 0.51 10.37 -0.29
CA PRO A 159 -0.42 9.36 -0.70
C PRO A 159 0.18 8.81 -1.99
N ASP A 160 0.51 7.51 -2.01
CA ASP A 160 1.06 6.81 -3.16
C ASP A 160 0.32 7.33 -4.40
N GLU A 161 0.99 8.18 -5.20
CA GLU A 161 0.32 9.06 -6.17
C GLU A 161 -0.50 8.23 -7.17
N ARG A 162 -0.09 6.97 -7.36
CA ARG A 162 -0.81 5.94 -8.12
C ARG A 162 -2.20 5.64 -7.55
N ILE A 163 -2.35 5.51 -6.24
CA ILE A 163 -3.62 5.19 -5.58
C ILE A 163 -4.62 6.35 -5.74
N LEU A 164 -4.17 7.60 -5.62
CA LEU A 164 -5.05 8.76 -5.84
C LEU A 164 -5.43 8.94 -7.31
N ALA A 165 -4.46 8.77 -8.22
CA ALA A 165 -4.69 8.88 -9.66
C ALA A 165 -5.69 7.80 -10.15
N GLU A 166 -5.62 6.57 -9.64
CA GLU A 166 -6.56 5.50 -9.98
C GLU A 166 -7.95 5.70 -9.33
N LYS A 167 -8.02 6.27 -8.13
CA LYS A 167 -9.26 6.41 -7.37
C LYS A 167 -10.12 7.59 -7.82
N TYR A 168 -9.51 8.67 -8.30
CA TYR A 168 -10.21 9.91 -8.69
C TYR A 168 -10.04 10.24 -10.18
N LEU A 169 -10.20 9.24 -11.05
CA LEU A 169 -10.17 9.45 -12.49
C LEU A 169 -11.20 10.51 -12.89
N LEU A 170 -10.76 11.56 -13.60
CA LEU A 170 -11.62 12.68 -14.02
C LEU A 170 -12.85 12.20 -14.79
N ARG A 171 -12.75 11.09 -15.52
CA ARG A 171 -13.87 10.39 -16.16
C ARG A 171 -15.08 10.18 -15.25
N ASN A 172 -14.85 9.79 -14.00
CA ASN A 172 -15.90 9.47 -13.03
C ASN A 172 -16.45 10.75 -12.35
N HIS A 173 -15.84 11.90 -12.66
CA HIS A 173 -16.03 13.17 -11.97
C HIS A 173 -16.27 14.31 -12.96
N ILE A 174 -16.85 14.03 -14.14
CA ILE A 174 -17.12 15.01 -15.20
C ILE A 174 -17.98 16.19 -14.70
N ALA A 175 -18.88 15.99 -13.74
CA ALA A 175 -19.68 17.09 -13.16
C ALA A 175 -18.83 18.23 -12.56
N TRP A 176 -17.60 17.94 -12.16
CA TRP A 176 -16.67 18.96 -11.65
C TRP A 176 -16.04 19.80 -12.75
N LYS A 177 -15.98 19.30 -13.99
CA LYS A 177 -15.51 20.05 -15.16
C LYS A 177 -16.33 21.32 -15.33
N ASP A 178 -17.65 21.18 -15.36
CA ASP A 178 -18.56 22.30 -15.59
C ASP A 178 -18.63 23.21 -14.36
N LYS A 179 -18.65 22.64 -13.16
CA LYS A 179 -18.73 23.39 -11.90
C LYS A 179 -17.55 24.34 -11.67
N PHE A 180 -16.37 23.96 -12.16
CA PHE A 180 -15.15 24.77 -12.03
C PHE A 180 -14.73 25.44 -13.34
N GLY A 181 -15.52 25.36 -14.40
CA GLY A 181 -15.20 25.94 -15.71
C GLY A 181 -13.91 25.38 -16.33
N LEU A 182 -13.56 24.12 -16.00
CA LEU A 182 -12.31 23.49 -16.45
C LEU A 182 -12.33 23.24 -17.96
N ASP A 183 -13.50 23.13 -18.57
CA ASP A 183 -13.71 23.01 -20.01
C ASP A 183 -13.16 24.17 -20.82
N THR A 184 -12.94 25.33 -20.20
CA THR A 184 -12.33 26.50 -20.85
C THR A 184 -10.80 26.37 -21.00
N MET A 185 -10.15 25.60 -20.13
CA MET A 185 -8.70 25.46 -20.09
C MET A 185 -8.18 24.49 -21.16
N GLU A 186 -7.10 24.87 -21.85
CA GLU A 186 -6.50 24.09 -22.93
C GLU A 186 -6.18 22.64 -22.53
N TYR A 187 -5.64 22.45 -21.32
CA TYR A 187 -5.30 21.12 -20.78
C TYR A 187 -6.50 20.17 -20.78
N TYR A 188 -7.66 20.63 -20.31
CA TYR A 188 -8.87 19.80 -20.24
C TYR A 188 -9.56 19.66 -21.60
N LYS A 189 -9.36 20.59 -22.54
CA LYS A 189 -9.79 20.42 -23.94
C LYS A 189 -8.99 19.30 -24.64
N LEU A 190 -7.69 19.19 -24.37
CA LEU A 190 -6.86 18.10 -24.85
C LEU A 190 -7.21 16.76 -24.18
N LEU A 191 -7.52 16.78 -22.88
CA LEU A 191 -7.87 15.59 -22.11
C LEU A 191 -9.28 15.05 -22.45
N LEU A 192 -10.20 15.95 -22.77
CA LEU A 192 -11.60 15.70 -23.11
C LEU A 192 -11.97 16.47 -24.38
N PRO A 193 -11.47 16.03 -25.55
CA PRO A 193 -11.76 16.71 -26.80
C PRO A 193 -13.28 16.67 -27.07
N PRO A 194 -13.89 17.81 -27.47
CA PRO A 194 -15.33 17.87 -27.74
C PRO A 194 -15.74 16.95 -28.90
N ASN A 195 -14.81 16.71 -29.82
CA ASN A 195 -14.92 15.77 -30.94
C ASN A 195 -13.89 14.64 -30.78
N LYS A 196 -13.74 13.79 -31.81
CA LYS A 196 -12.76 12.69 -31.79
C LYS A 196 -11.30 13.15 -31.62
N PHE A 197 -11.01 14.40 -31.96
CA PHE A 197 -9.70 15.04 -31.82
C PHE A 197 -9.88 16.52 -31.44
N TYR A 198 -8.82 17.13 -30.93
CA TYR A 198 -8.74 18.56 -30.63
C TYR A 198 -7.31 19.03 -30.90
N ASP A 199 -7.19 20.07 -31.72
CA ASP A 199 -5.91 20.59 -32.17
C ASP A 199 -5.61 21.93 -31.49
N ALA A 200 -4.51 21.97 -30.75
CA ALA A 200 -4.02 23.19 -30.11
C ALA A 200 -2.91 23.80 -30.97
N VAL A 201 -3.24 24.83 -31.75
CA VAL A 201 -2.28 25.52 -32.62
C VAL A 201 -1.71 26.74 -31.92
N ARG A 202 -0.39 26.93 -32.02
CA ARG A 202 0.31 28.12 -31.53
C ARG A 202 1.32 28.59 -32.58
N PRO A 203 1.41 29.91 -32.83
CA PRO A 203 2.45 30.44 -33.70
C PRO A 203 3.81 30.23 -33.04
N ILE A 204 4.79 29.79 -33.83
CA ILE A 204 6.18 29.65 -33.43
C ILE A 204 7.03 30.60 -34.29
N SER A 205 8.17 31.04 -33.75
CA SER A 205 9.13 31.88 -34.49
C SER A 205 10.00 31.10 -35.47
N ASN A 206 9.97 29.77 -35.42
CA ASN A 206 10.75 28.89 -36.29
C ASN A 206 10.08 28.75 -37.67
N ILE A 207 10.88 28.45 -38.69
CA ILE A 207 10.44 28.26 -40.08
C ILE A 207 9.80 26.87 -40.26
N ILE A 208 10.22 25.88 -39.46
CA ILE A 208 9.74 24.49 -39.56
C ILE A 208 8.63 24.25 -38.53
N PRO A 209 7.39 23.91 -38.97
CA PRO A 209 6.32 23.52 -38.07
C PRO A 209 6.66 22.30 -37.22
N GLN A 210 6.10 22.23 -36.02
CA GLN A 210 6.30 21.12 -35.09
C GLN A 210 4.95 20.59 -34.60
N ILE A 211 4.87 19.28 -34.40
CA ILE A 211 3.69 18.60 -33.86
C ILE A 211 4.06 17.79 -32.62
N SER A 212 3.14 17.77 -31.65
CA SER A 212 3.16 16.83 -30.54
C SER A 212 1.83 16.09 -30.53
N VAL A 213 1.87 14.78 -30.32
CA VAL A 213 0.70 13.92 -30.43
C VAL A 213 0.43 13.28 -29.09
N ASN A 214 -0.76 13.49 -28.55
CA ASN A 214 -1.20 12.85 -27.32
C ASN A 214 -2.46 12.04 -27.62
N VAL A 215 -2.56 10.84 -27.03
CA VAL A 215 -3.77 10.04 -27.11
C VAL A 215 -4.39 9.95 -25.72
N VAL A 216 -5.71 10.11 -25.67
CA VAL A 216 -6.48 10.01 -24.43
C VAL A 216 -7.58 8.97 -24.63
N ASP A 217 -7.84 8.17 -23.60
CA ASP A 217 -9.03 7.32 -23.52
C ASP A 217 -9.81 7.73 -22.28
N ARG A 218 -11.01 8.28 -22.50
CA ARG A 218 -11.93 8.71 -21.44
C ARG A 218 -11.22 9.54 -20.36
N ALA A 219 -10.60 10.65 -20.75
CA ALA A 219 -9.85 11.55 -19.85
C ALA A 219 -8.56 10.99 -19.25
N VAL A 220 -8.05 9.85 -19.72
CA VAL A 220 -6.80 9.25 -19.25
C VAL A 220 -5.77 9.25 -20.37
N PRO A 221 -4.63 9.94 -20.22
CA PRO A 221 -3.52 9.87 -21.18
C PRO A 221 -3.10 8.42 -21.42
N GLN A 222 -2.90 8.06 -22.68
CA GLN A 222 -2.49 6.74 -23.11
C GLN A 222 -1.03 6.77 -23.50
N GLU A 223 -0.28 5.76 -23.04
CA GLU A 223 1.11 5.60 -23.39
C GLU A 223 1.26 5.29 -24.89
N ILE A 224 1.99 6.15 -25.60
CA ILE A 224 2.39 5.93 -26.99
C ILE A 224 3.69 5.15 -26.98
N TYR A 225 3.75 4.02 -27.69
CA TYR A 225 4.96 3.21 -27.78
C TYR A 225 5.80 3.55 -29.01
N LEU A 226 5.12 3.82 -30.13
CA LEU A 226 5.73 4.24 -31.39
C LEU A 226 4.89 5.37 -32.00
N LEU A 227 5.54 6.41 -32.48
CA LEU A 227 4.92 7.44 -33.29
C LEU A 227 5.58 7.51 -34.65
N TYR A 228 4.77 7.44 -35.69
CA TYR A 228 5.16 7.62 -37.08
C TYR A 228 4.56 8.91 -37.61
N VAL A 229 5.37 9.69 -38.30
CA VAL A 229 4.96 10.86 -39.08
C VAL A 229 5.39 10.60 -40.52
N ASN A 230 4.45 10.65 -41.47
CA ASN A 230 4.69 10.37 -42.89
C ASN A 230 5.43 9.04 -43.14
N ARG A 231 5.02 8.00 -42.39
CA ARG A 231 5.61 6.64 -42.38
C ARG A 231 7.05 6.55 -41.85
N GLN A 232 7.60 7.64 -41.30
CA GLN A 232 8.90 7.65 -40.63
C GLN A 232 8.71 7.56 -39.11
N LEU A 233 9.44 6.67 -38.45
CA LEU A 233 9.42 6.53 -36.99
C LEU A 233 10.12 7.73 -36.35
N VAL A 234 9.39 8.55 -35.61
CA VAL A 234 9.92 9.75 -34.95
C VAL A 234 10.06 9.59 -33.43
N TYR A 235 9.38 8.61 -32.84
CA TYR A 235 9.44 8.36 -31.40
C TYR A 235 9.31 6.88 -31.06
N TYR A 236 10.12 6.43 -30.10
CA TYR A 236 10.05 5.13 -29.45
C TYR A 236 10.23 5.30 -27.94
N ASN A 237 9.27 4.79 -27.17
CA ASN A 237 9.25 4.94 -25.70
C ASN A 237 10.43 4.24 -25.00
N GLY A 238 10.95 3.16 -25.56
CA GLY A 238 12.10 2.45 -24.99
C GLY A 238 13.47 3.09 -25.26
N ALA A 239 13.53 4.29 -25.85
CA ALA A 239 14.79 5.00 -26.06
C ALA A 239 15.39 5.50 -24.74
N THR A 240 16.68 5.28 -24.54
CA THR A 240 17.41 5.74 -23.34
C THR A 240 17.68 7.24 -23.35
N ASP A 241 17.78 7.84 -24.54
CA ASP A 241 17.89 9.28 -24.72
C ASP A 241 16.49 9.89 -24.97
N ARG A 242 16.04 10.75 -24.05
CA ARG A 242 14.71 11.37 -24.12
C ARG A 242 14.79 12.63 -24.96
N ALA A 243 14.62 12.48 -26.26
CA ALA A 243 14.44 13.62 -27.17
C ALA A 243 13.20 14.45 -26.76
N LYS A 244 13.21 15.74 -27.13
CA LYS A 244 12.05 16.63 -26.92
C LYS A 244 10.83 16.04 -27.66
N TYR A 245 9.68 15.97 -26.97
CA TYR A 245 8.44 15.39 -27.51
C TYR A 245 7.68 16.37 -28.41
N ALA A 246 8.37 16.86 -29.44
CA ALA A 246 7.86 17.71 -30.50
C ALA A 246 8.64 17.38 -31.77
N PHE A 247 7.94 17.04 -32.84
CA PHE A 247 8.53 16.49 -34.06
C PHE A 247 8.31 17.47 -35.20
N GLU A 248 9.37 17.72 -35.96
CA GLU A 248 9.30 18.57 -37.14
C GLU A 248 8.42 17.91 -38.20
N VAL A 249 7.55 18.72 -38.81
CA VAL A 249 6.61 18.30 -39.85
C VAL A 249 6.65 19.30 -41.00
N TYR A 250 6.68 18.78 -42.22
CA TYR A 250 6.60 19.61 -43.42
C TYR A 250 5.14 19.93 -43.76
N PRO A 251 4.82 21.10 -44.34
CA PRO A 251 3.45 21.59 -44.52
C PRO A 251 2.55 20.82 -45.52
N GLU A 252 2.99 19.64 -45.98
CA GLU A 252 2.23 18.78 -46.88
C GLU A 252 1.23 17.91 -46.09
N ASN A 253 0.41 17.11 -46.78
CA ASN A 253 -0.49 16.16 -46.15
C ASN A 253 0.28 15.30 -45.11
N VAL A 254 -0.16 15.32 -43.85
CA VAL A 254 0.52 14.65 -42.74
C VAL A 254 -0.23 13.38 -42.38
N GLN A 255 0.46 12.26 -42.51
CA GLN A 255 0.00 10.97 -42.04
C GLN A 255 0.61 10.67 -40.66
N LEU A 256 -0.24 10.37 -39.67
CA LEU A 256 0.18 9.94 -38.34
C LEU A 256 -0.12 8.46 -38.14
N GLY A 257 0.87 7.71 -37.66
CA GLY A 257 0.73 6.33 -37.19
C GLY A 257 1.08 6.24 -35.72
N ILE A 258 0.13 5.84 -34.87
CA ILE A 258 0.29 5.86 -33.41
C ILE A 258 0.12 4.44 -32.88
N ARG A 259 1.19 3.85 -32.37
CA ARG A 259 1.14 2.54 -31.71
C ARG A 259 0.92 2.70 -30.22
N LEU A 260 -0.19 2.15 -29.73
CA LEU A 260 -0.48 1.96 -28.32
C LEU A 260 -0.21 0.49 -27.92
N ARG A 261 -0.44 0.15 -26.66
CA ARG A 261 -0.24 -1.21 -26.14
C ARG A 261 -1.00 -2.27 -26.94
N ASN A 262 -2.27 -2.00 -27.26
CA ASN A 262 -3.20 -2.98 -27.84
C ASN A 262 -3.78 -2.57 -29.20
N LYS A 263 -3.43 -1.40 -29.74
CA LYS A 263 -3.97 -0.92 -31.02
C LYS A 263 -3.00 -0.02 -31.76
N PHE A 264 -3.21 0.09 -33.06
CA PHE A 264 -2.54 1.05 -33.93
C PHE A 264 -3.59 2.00 -34.49
N ILE A 265 -3.36 3.29 -34.37
CA ILE A 265 -4.26 4.35 -34.84
C ILE A 265 -3.58 5.03 -36.01
N GLN A 266 -4.30 5.18 -37.11
CA GLN A 266 -3.84 5.92 -38.27
C GLN A 266 -4.73 7.13 -38.49
N ILE A 267 -4.11 8.29 -38.68
CA ILE A 267 -4.78 9.55 -39.04
C ILE A 267 -4.12 10.02 -40.32
N ASP A 268 -4.93 10.44 -41.29
CA ASP A 268 -4.49 10.93 -42.58
C ASP A 268 -5.25 12.23 -42.87
N SER A 269 -4.56 13.21 -43.45
CA SER A 269 -5.11 14.55 -43.76
C SER A 269 -5.59 14.63 -45.21
#